data_AF-A0A2M7Z1F7-F1
#
_entry.id   AF-A0A2M7Z1F7-F1
#
_cell.length_a   1.000
_cell.length_b   1.000
_cell.length_c   1.000
_cell.angle_alpha   90.00
_cell.angle_beta   90.00
_cell.angle_gamma   90.00
#
_symmetry.space_group_name_H-M   'P 1'
#
loop_
_entity.id
_entity.type
_entity.pdbx_description
1 polymer ?
#
loop_
_entity_poly.entity_id
_entity_poly.type
_entity_poly.pdbx_seq_one_letter_code
_entity_poly.pdbx_strand_id
1 'polypeptide(L)'
;FREEIGYGHRGEGDEASIRVACSSIQEALAERMEVPVDVEKAIEAVLGERLQAWIVQSSQEAEMSIAQFKQHEWGKGSFIPLNIPRQSPKGPAEWWGLLQHDTEVRGLAVDFVQVPDDLRPVVEALLGNTVIVKSLTGALNLMATHSWFQGNGPLFVALGGELVAPSGVISGGSGGEAGGLLRRRREILTLEEKLSILTVGLEEAKANRKTLLQEIEAVSRQLEEATLSIREMEFHMVTIQKEASSKEKALPDLVRRLDALQQDRLAEEAEWGQLQVEEVEVQTRLERLNQTRAHEDEALRQLLDSLNALDQERQDLLQSLNDTRMNYQNLKSQWDHEQANVERIEREEEHRKARIQQIDGQLEHLFLQSRKSQDERLTNEGLVEELDVQKEAIAGILLELQNRHAGCMEGVKRLDGLIAKARETLSHIFKSRVPIEGRLAEVRAKFHAVQETLTMTYEISTDDLKHPQVSEQTLEEQEGREQASSEETTGQWREQLQGIRKKLERIGPINLAAIEEHAQLEE
;
A
#
# COMPACT_ATOMS: atom_id res chain seq x y z
N PHE A 1 23.19 128.95 -47.71
CA PHE A 1 22.98 129.84 -46.55
C PHE A 1 24.29 130.08 -45.79
N ARG A 2 24.82 129.08 -45.07
CA ARG A 2 26.07 129.26 -44.31
C ARG A 2 27.25 129.63 -45.24
N GLU A 3 27.50 128.87 -46.31
CA GLU A 3 28.56 129.22 -47.29
C GLU A 3 28.40 130.64 -47.89
N GLU A 4 27.17 131.08 -48.17
CA GLU A 4 26.87 132.40 -48.74
C GLU A 4 26.97 133.57 -47.74
N ILE A 5 27.04 133.28 -46.45
CA ILE A 5 27.38 134.25 -45.40
C ILE A 5 28.90 134.24 -45.13
N GLY A 6 29.65 133.26 -45.67
CA GLY A 6 31.08 133.12 -45.48
C GLY A 6 31.50 132.05 -44.46
N TYR A 7 30.64 131.10 -44.14
CA TYR A 7 31.06 129.91 -43.39
C TYR A 7 31.71 128.88 -44.30
N GLY A 8 32.86 128.36 -43.89
CA GLY A 8 33.49 127.21 -44.56
C GLY A 8 32.56 125.99 -44.66
N HIS A 9 32.82 125.19 -45.68
CA HIS A 9 32.07 123.97 -45.99
C HIS A 9 32.21 122.96 -44.84
N ARG A 10 31.09 122.45 -44.29
CA ARG A 10 31.13 121.40 -43.25
C ARG A 10 31.55 120.06 -43.87
N GLY A 11 32.85 119.81 -43.96
CA GLY A 11 33.43 118.58 -44.51
C GLY A 11 34.95 118.60 -44.63
N GLU A 12 35.53 119.78 -44.85
CA GLU A 12 36.96 120.04 -44.62
C GLU A 12 37.14 120.65 -43.20
N GLY A 13 38.34 120.58 -42.64
CA GLY A 13 38.58 120.84 -41.21
C GLY A 13 38.23 122.26 -40.73
N ASP A 14 38.22 122.45 -39.40
CA ASP A 14 37.85 123.70 -38.71
C ASP A 14 38.68 124.97 -39.09
N GLU A 15 39.62 124.86 -40.01
CA GLU A 15 40.50 125.95 -40.49
C GLU A 15 39.79 126.97 -41.40
N ALA A 16 38.58 126.69 -41.91
CA ALA A 16 37.92 127.50 -42.96
C ALA A 16 36.63 128.24 -42.54
N SER A 17 36.25 128.26 -41.25
CA SER A 17 35.13 129.08 -40.80
C SER A 17 35.61 130.49 -40.43
N ILE A 18 35.13 131.53 -41.13
CA ILE A 18 35.54 132.92 -40.91
C ILE A 18 35.42 133.36 -39.44
N ARG A 19 34.40 132.88 -38.69
CA ARG A 19 34.27 133.16 -37.25
C ARG A 19 35.36 132.52 -36.37
N VAL A 20 35.94 131.39 -36.77
CA VAL A 20 37.00 130.72 -36.01
C VAL A 20 38.32 131.47 -36.16
N ALA A 21 38.59 131.99 -37.36
CA ALA A 21 39.78 132.81 -37.63
C ALA A 21 39.65 134.28 -37.18
N CYS A 22 38.42 134.83 -37.17
CA CYS A 22 38.11 136.18 -36.70
C CYS A 22 37.27 136.14 -35.42
N SER A 23 37.91 135.95 -34.26
CA SER A 23 37.23 135.85 -32.96
C SER A 23 36.45 137.10 -32.52
N SER A 24 36.63 138.23 -33.22
CA SER A 24 35.86 139.48 -33.06
C SER A 24 34.51 139.50 -33.78
N ILE A 25 34.23 138.53 -34.67
CA ILE A 25 33.02 138.48 -35.48
C ILE A 25 31.90 137.69 -34.77
N GLN A 26 30.71 138.28 -34.72
CA GLN A 26 29.48 137.63 -34.23
C GLN A 26 28.67 137.03 -35.40
N GLU A 27 27.35 136.95 -35.22
CA GLU A 27 26.37 136.58 -36.23
C GLU A 27 26.30 137.62 -37.36
N ALA A 28 25.97 137.17 -38.57
CA ALA A 28 25.62 138.11 -39.65
C ALA A 28 24.23 138.73 -39.37
N LEU A 29 23.92 139.88 -39.99
CA LEU A 29 22.64 140.55 -39.76
C LEU A 29 21.44 139.65 -40.08
N ALA A 30 21.50 138.89 -41.17
CA ALA A 30 20.50 137.87 -41.54
C ALA A 30 20.33 136.75 -40.50
N GLU A 31 21.32 136.53 -39.63
CA GLU A 31 21.26 135.53 -38.57
C GLU A 31 20.67 136.04 -37.25
N ARG A 32 20.56 137.36 -37.07
CA ARG A 32 19.99 137.99 -35.87
C ARG A 32 18.58 138.52 -36.06
N MET A 33 18.02 138.38 -37.26
CA MET A 33 16.73 138.94 -37.61
C MET A 33 15.68 137.89 -37.95
N GLU A 34 14.44 138.20 -37.57
CA GLU A 34 13.24 137.47 -37.98
C GLU A 34 12.32 138.39 -38.77
N VAL A 35 11.80 137.89 -39.88
CA VAL A 35 11.01 138.65 -40.86
C VAL A 35 9.80 137.81 -41.31
N PRO A 36 8.57 138.35 -41.28
CA PRO A 36 7.39 137.68 -41.80
C PRO A 36 7.49 137.33 -43.28
N VAL A 37 6.90 136.17 -43.64
CA VAL A 37 6.99 135.58 -44.99
C VAL A 37 6.42 136.49 -46.08
N ASP A 38 5.42 137.33 -45.76
CA ASP A 38 4.73 138.20 -46.70
C ASP A 38 5.57 139.41 -47.15
N VAL A 39 6.55 139.85 -46.33
CA VAL A 39 7.43 141.00 -46.64
C VAL A 39 8.91 140.63 -46.78
N GLU A 40 9.25 139.35 -46.60
CA GLU A 40 10.62 138.83 -46.60
C GLU A 40 11.45 139.30 -47.80
N LYS A 41 10.89 139.21 -49.01
CA LYS A 41 11.52 139.67 -50.27
C LYS A 41 11.76 141.19 -50.31
N ALA A 42 10.85 141.97 -49.74
CA ALA A 42 10.96 143.42 -49.69
C ALA A 42 12.11 143.84 -48.75
N ILE A 43 12.19 143.24 -47.56
CA ILE A 43 13.29 143.46 -46.62
C ILE A 43 14.63 143.02 -47.23
N GLU A 44 14.66 141.87 -47.90
CA GLU A 44 15.84 141.35 -48.58
C GLU A 44 16.32 142.26 -49.73
N ALA A 45 15.41 142.78 -50.54
CA ALA A 45 15.76 143.73 -51.60
C ALA A 45 16.37 145.03 -51.08
N VAL A 46 15.86 145.56 -49.96
CA VAL A 46 16.35 146.82 -49.36
C VAL A 46 17.72 146.64 -48.71
N LEU A 47 17.94 145.52 -48.02
CA LEU A 47 19.19 145.26 -47.31
C LEU A 47 20.28 144.72 -48.25
N GLY A 48 19.93 143.88 -49.22
CA GLY A 48 20.85 143.29 -50.18
C GLY A 48 22.06 142.63 -49.50
N GLU A 49 23.27 142.92 -49.99
CA GLU A 49 24.54 142.45 -49.40
C GLU A 49 24.69 142.78 -47.90
N ARG A 50 23.98 143.80 -47.37
CA ARG A 50 24.02 144.13 -45.93
C ARG A 50 23.43 143.04 -45.04
N LEU A 51 22.63 142.12 -45.58
CA LEU A 51 22.19 140.91 -44.88
C LEU A 51 23.36 140.00 -44.49
N GLN A 52 24.38 139.93 -45.34
CA GLN A 52 25.60 139.15 -45.12
C GLN A 52 26.62 139.90 -44.24
N ALA A 53 26.31 141.14 -43.82
CA ALA A 53 27.23 141.93 -43.03
C ALA A 53 27.36 141.38 -41.61
N TRP A 54 28.61 141.20 -41.19
CA TRP A 54 29.01 140.64 -39.90
C TRP A 54 28.90 141.66 -38.77
N ILE A 55 28.30 141.28 -37.65
CA ILE A 55 28.19 142.16 -36.48
C ILE A 55 29.49 142.07 -35.65
N VAL A 56 30.02 143.22 -35.24
CA VAL A 56 31.23 143.37 -34.39
C VAL A 56 30.97 144.38 -33.28
N GLN A 57 31.62 144.28 -32.13
CA GLN A 57 31.36 145.20 -31.02
C GLN A 57 31.90 146.61 -31.34
N SER A 58 33.09 146.70 -31.93
CA SER A 58 33.77 147.97 -32.17
C SER A 58 34.21 148.24 -33.61
N SER A 59 34.39 149.51 -33.94
CA SER A 59 35.03 149.96 -35.18
C SER A 59 36.47 149.45 -35.32
N GLN A 60 37.21 149.28 -34.22
CA GLN A 60 38.54 148.67 -34.22
C GLN A 60 38.47 147.19 -34.64
N GLU A 61 37.48 146.45 -34.15
CA GLU A 61 37.25 145.05 -34.57
C GLU A 61 36.87 144.94 -36.04
N ALA A 62 36.07 145.89 -36.57
CA ALA A 62 35.79 145.96 -38.00
C ALA A 62 37.08 146.13 -38.82
N GLU A 63 37.97 147.03 -38.41
CA GLU A 63 39.26 147.26 -39.08
C GLU A 63 40.17 146.01 -39.04
N MET A 64 40.30 145.38 -37.88
CA MET A 64 41.07 144.13 -37.72
C MET A 64 40.50 143.01 -38.61
N SER A 65 39.17 142.84 -38.62
CA SER A 65 38.50 141.83 -39.45
C SER A 65 38.67 142.11 -40.96
N ILE A 66 38.65 143.38 -41.39
CA ILE A 66 38.95 143.77 -42.78
C ILE A 66 40.41 143.45 -43.14
N ALA A 67 41.36 143.65 -42.22
CA ALA A 67 42.75 143.27 -42.45
C ALA A 67 42.92 141.75 -42.60
N GLN A 68 42.22 140.95 -41.78
CA GLN A 68 42.20 139.49 -41.90
C GLN A 68 41.57 139.02 -43.23
N PHE A 69 40.42 139.58 -43.63
CA PHE A 69 39.79 139.27 -44.92
C PHE A 69 40.71 139.56 -46.12
N LYS A 70 41.51 140.63 -46.06
CA LYS A 70 42.52 140.94 -47.08
C LYS A 70 43.70 139.97 -47.04
N GLN A 71 44.17 139.60 -45.85
CA GLN A 71 45.30 138.67 -45.67
C GLN A 71 44.98 137.26 -46.17
N HIS A 72 43.74 136.81 -46.00
CA HIS A 72 43.29 135.46 -46.37
C HIS A 72 42.54 135.40 -47.71
N GLU A 73 42.49 136.52 -48.45
CA GLU A 73 41.83 136.65 -49.76
C GLU A 73 40.34 136.19 -49.79
N TRP A 74 39.62 136.25 -48.66
CA TRP A 74 38.20 135.84 -48.53
C TRP A 74 37.19 136.77 -49.24
N GLY A 75 37.66 137.63 -50.15
CA GLY A 75 36.82 138.56 -50.90
C GLY A 75 36.33 139.76 -50.08
N LYS A 76 35.12 140.24 -50.40
CA LYS A 76 34.54 141.46 -49.80
C LYS A 76 33.70 141.10 -48.57
N GLY A 77 34.14 141.54 -47.39
CA GLY A 77 33.33 141.51 -46.17
C GLY A 77 32.70 142.87 -45.85
N SER A 78 31.43 142.87 -45.42
CA SER A 78 30.78 144.03 -44.80
C SER A 78 30.70 143.82 -43.30
N PHE A 79 30.88 144.89 -42.51
CA PHE A 79 30.91 144.83 -41.05
C PHE A 79 30.02 145.91 -40.43
N ILE A 80 29.28 145.54 -39.39
CA ILE A 80 28.38 146.41 -38.63
C ILE A 80 28.94 146.55 -37.21
N PRO A 81 29.71 147.62 -36.92
CA PRO A 81 30.11 147.93 -35.55
C PRO A 81 28.92 148.47 -34.75
N LEU A 82 28.74 147.92 -33.55
CA LEU A 82 27.70 148.34 -32.59
C LEU A 82 28.07 149.63 -31.84
N ASN A 83 29.37 149.88 -31.59
CA ASN A 83 29.83 151.08 -30.88
C ASN A 83 29.64 152.41 -31.65
N ILE A 84 29.36 152.39 -32.95
CA ILE A 84 29.17 153.62 -33.73
C ILE A 84 27.77 154.17 -33.45
N PRO A 85 27.63 155.38 -32.88
CA PRO A 85 26.33 155.97 -32.61
C PRO A 85 25.60 156.27 -33.92
N ARG A 86 24.45 155.62 -34.11
CA ARG A 86 23.58 155.82 -35.27
C ARG A 86 22.51 156.85 -34.93
N GLN A 87 22.29 157.80 -35.83
CA GLN A 87 21.16 158.72 -35.70
C GLN A 87 19.87 157.97 -36.04
N SER A 88 19.18 157.44 -35.04
CA SER A 88 17.78 157.05 -35.20
C SER A 88 16.95 158.34 -35.32
N PRO A 89 16.15 158.51 -36.39
CA PRO A 89 15.30 159.70 -36.53
C PRO A 89 14.30 159.75 -35.37
N LYS A 90 14.20 160.91 -34.70
CA LYS A 90 13.31 161.10 -33.54
C LYS A 90 11.85 161.15 -33.97
N GLY A 91 11.26 159.97 -34.17
CA GLY A 91 9.89 159.77 -34.61
C GLY A 91 9.76 159.62 -36.13
N PRO A 92 8.57 159.25 -36.63
CA PRO A 92 8.32 159.15 -38.05
C PRO A 92 8.52 160.51 -38.70
N ALA A 93 9.25 160.56 -39.81
CA ALA A 93 9.41 161.78 -40.58
C ALA A 93 8.04 162.30 -41.07
N GLU A 94 7.93 163.60 -41.33
CA GLU A 94 6.65 164.27 -41.62
C GLU A 94 5.86 163.63 -42.78
N TRP A 95 6.55 163.02 -43.74
CA TRP A 95 5.94 162.26 -44.84
C TRP A 95 5.16 161.01 -44.39
N TRP A 96 5.49 160.39 -43.25
CA TRP A 96 4.83 159.16 -42.81
C TRP A 96 3.36 159.40 -42.46
N GLY A 97 3.06 160.54 -41.84
CA GLY A 97 1.70 160.93 -41.49
C GLY A 97 0.74 160.96 -42.70
N LEU A 98 1.29 161.27 -43.88
CA LEU A 98 0.58 161.35 -45.16
C LEU A 98 0.44 159.98 -45.84
N LEU A 99 1.43 159.08 -45.68
CA LEU A 99 1.47 157.77 -46.34
C LEU A 99 0.78 156.64 -45.55
N GLN A 100 0.78 156.69 -44.21
CA GLN A 100 0.36 155.56 -43.35
C GLN A 100 -1.09 155.08 -43.56
N HIS A 101 -1.94 155.91 -44.18
CA HIS A 101 -3.35 155.60 -44.45
C HIS A 101 -3.63 155.23 -45.92
N ASP A 102 -2.61 155.25 -46.79
CA ASP A 102 -2.80 154.94 -48.20
C ASP A 102 -2.98 153.43 -48.42
N THR A 103 -3.90 153.06 -49.32
CA THR A 103 -4.22 151.65 -49.60
C THR A 103 -3.08 150.86 -50.25
N GLU A 104 -2.11 151.50 -50.91
CA GLU A 104 -0.93 150.84 -51.47
C GLU A 104 0.19 150.64 -50.45
N VAL A 105 0.15 151.33 -49.30
CA VAL A 105 1.16 151.23 -48.24
C VAL A 105 0.85 150.05 -47.31
N ARG A 106 1.88 149.25 -47.00
CA ARG A 106 1.81 148.09 -46.09
C ARG A 106 2.27 148.43 -44.67
N GLY A 107 3.27 149.32 -44.53
CA GLY A 107 3.88 149.75 -43.27
C GLY A 107 5.32 150.25 -43.46
N LEU A 108 5.98 150.71 -42.39
CA LEU A 108 7.42 150.97 -42.40
C LEU A 108 8.18 149.64 -42.36
N ALA A 109 9.30 149.53 -43.08
CA ALA A 109 10.06 148.28 -43.17
C ALA A 109 10.63 147.82 -41.82
N VAL A 110 10.99 148.78 -40.94
CA VAL A 110 11.51 148.50 -39.59
C VAL A 110 10.50 147.85 -38.64
N ASP A 111 9.19 148.01 -38.89
CA ASP A 111 8.14 147.47 -38.03
C ASP A 111 7.90 145.96 -38.27
N PHE A 112 8.31 145.45 -39.44
CA PHE A 112 8.23 144.03 -39.79
C PHE A 112 9.51 143.26 -39.49
N VAL A 113 10.52 143.87 -38.91
CA VAL A 113 11.80 143.23 -38.60
C VAL A 113 11.98 143.13 -37.09
N GLN A 114 11.97 141.89 -36.59
CA GLN A 114 12.30 141.60 -35.20
C GLN A 114 13.80 141.34 -35.10
N VAL A 115 14.47 142.02 -34.17
CA VAL A 115 15.88 141.84 -33.83
C VAL A 115 16.07 142.03 -32.33
N PRO A 116 17.13 141.44 -31.74
CA PRO A 116 17.63 141.79 -30.42
C PRO A 116 17.87 143.30 -30.22
N ASP A 117 17.72 143.77 -28.97
CA ASP A 117 17.72 145.19 -28.61
C ASP A 117 19.02 145.94 -28.99
N ASP A 118 20.16 145.25 -28.94
CA ASP A 118 21.48 145.77 -29.34
C ASP A 118 21.57 146.09 -30.84
N LEU A 119 20.74 145.44 -31.65
CA LEU A 119 20.67 145.63 -33.10
C LEU A 119 19.54 146.54 -33.54
N ARG A 120 18.63 146.92 -32.64
CA ARG A 120 17.51 147.82 -32.96
C ARG A 120 17.97 149.15 -33.60
N PRO A 121 19.02 149.84 -33.12
CA PRO A 121 19.54 151.06 -33.76
C PRO A 121 20.17 150.82 -35.14
N VAL A 122 20.66 149.60 -35.41
CA VAL A 122 21.19 149.21 -36.73
C VAL A 122 20.04 149.08 -37.72
N VAL A 123 19.00 148.34 -37.36
CA VAL A 123 17.84 148.12 -38.24
C VAL A 123 17.08 149.43 -38.48
N GLU A 124 16.90 150.27 -37.45
CA GLU A 124 16.31 151.61 -37.60
C GLU A 124 17.11 152.49 -38.57
N ALA A 125 18.44 152.47 -38.52
CA ALA A 125 19.28 153.22 -39.45
C ALA A 125 19.25 152.68 -40.90
N LEU A 126 18.99 151.37 -41.07
CA LEU A 126 18.96 150.73 -42.39
C LEU A 126 17.56 150.74 -43.05
N LEU A 127 16.49 150.70 -42.25
CA LEU A 127 15.11 150.52 -42.71
C LEU A 127 14.13 151.61 -42.26
N GLY A 128 14.51 152.52 -41.35
CA GLY A 128 13.60 153.52 -40.78
C GLY A 128 13.07 154.56 -41.78
N ASN A 129 13.80 154.82 -42.88
CA ASN A 129 13.35 155.66 -44.00
C ASN A 129 12.82 154.83 -45.19
N THR A 130 12.37 153.59 -44.94
CA THR A 130 11.87 152.67 -45.98
C THR A 130 10.42 152.29 -45.72
N VAL A 131 9.58 152.44 -46.74
CA VAL A 131 8.14 152.11 -46.72
C VAL A 131 7.89 150.91 -47.63
N ILE A 132 7.24 149.89 -47.10
CA ILE A 132 6.79 148.74 -47.89
C ILE A 132 5.46 149.10 -48.54
N VAL A 133 5.35 148.87 -49.86
CA VAL A 133 4.13 149.03 -50.65
C VAL A 133 3.73 147.70 -51.29
N LYS A 134 2.47 147.60 -51.73
CA LYS A 134 1.93 146.40 -52.38
C LYS A 134 2.53 146.15 -53.76
N SER A 135 2.76 147.20 -54.54
CA SER A 135 3.13 147.10 -55.95
C SER A 135 4.08 148.21 -56.40
N LEU A 136 4.93 147.93 -57.42
CA LEU A 136 5.76 148.95 -58.06
C LEU A 136 4.91 150.08 -58.65
N THR A 137 3.76 149.74 -59.24
CA THR A 137 2.77 150.73 -59.73
C THR A 137 2.26 151.64 -58.62
N GLY A 138 2.05 151.10 -57.41
CA GLY A 138 1.70 151.88 -56.22
C GLY A 138 2.80 152.85 -55.80
N ALA A 139 4.06 152.39 -55.71
CA ALA A 139 5.21 153.25 -55.41
C ALA A 139 5.33 154.43 -56.40
N LEU A 140 5.18 154.16 -57.70
CA LEU A 140 5.30 155.19 -58.74
C LEU A 140 4.13 156.19 -58.70
N ASN A 141 2.91 155.74 -58.42
CA ASN A 141 1.76 156.62 -58.22
C ASN A 141 1.98 157.52 -57.00
N LEU A 142 2.40 156.98 -55.86
CA LEU A 142 2.70 157.74 -54.64
C LEU A 142 3.81 158.79 -54.87
N MET A 143 4.89 158.42 -55.56
CA MET A 143 5.96 159.35 -55.98
C MET A 143 5.40 160.49 -56.83
N ALA A 144 4.52 160.20 -57.80
CA ALA A 144 3.97 161.21 -58.70
C ALA A 144 2.94 162.13 -58.01
N THR A 145 2.17 161.62 -57.04
CA THR A 145 1.17 162.38 -56.28
C THR A 145 1.80 163.32 -55.24
N HIS A 146 3.00 163.02 -54.75
CA HIS A 146 3.62 163.75 -53.65
C HIS A 146 4.87 164.53 -54.07
N SER A 147 4.74 165.84 -54.26
CA SER A 147 5.84 166.73 -54.69
C SER A 147 7.06 166.74 -53.76
N TRP A 148 6.88 166.47 -52.46
CA TRP A 148 7.98 166.36 -51.49
C TRP A 148 8.87 165.13 -51.69
N PHE A 149 8.49 164.19 -52.56
CA PHE A 149 9.31 163.01 -52.87
C PHE A 149 10.61 163.37 -53.62
N GLN A 150 10.70 164.56 -54.22
CA GLN A 150 11.86 165.06 -54.95
C GLN A 150 13.04 165.34 -54.00
N GLY A 151 13.80 164.30 -53.66
CA GLY A 151 15.01 164.35 -52.82
C GLY A 151 14.79 164.12 -51.32
N ASN A 152 13.58 164.33 -50.79
CA ASN A 152 13.28 164.24 -49.34
C ASN A 152 12.32 163.10 -48.95
N GLY A 153 11.93 162.23 -49.90
CA GLY A 153 11.02 161.11 -49.64
C GLY A 153 11.67 159.86 -49.00
N PRO A 154 10.85 158.87 -48.58
CA PRO A 154 11.34 157.55 -48.20
C PRO A 154 11.81 156.74 -49.42
N LEU A 155 12.53 155.67 -49.16
CA LEU A 155 12.69 154.57 -50.12
C LEU A 155 11.40 153.74 -50.12
N PHE A 156 10.76 153.58 -51.28
CA PHE A 156 9.68 152.59 -51.42
C PHE A 156 10.26 151.24 -51.82
N VAL A 157 9.70 150.16 -51.25
CA VAL A 157 9.92 148.78 -51.71
C VAL A 157 8.61 148.07 -51.92
N ALA A 158 8.41 147.43 -53.07
CA ALA A 158 7.26 146.59 -53.35
C ALA A 158 7.46 145.17 -52.79
N LEU A 159 6.36 144.45 -52.52
CA LEU A 159 6.40 143.05 -52.05
C LEU A 159 7.14 142.09 -53.01
N GLY A 160 7.29 142.46 -54.30
CA GLY A 160 8.08 141.71 -55.28
C GLY A 160 9.60 141.86 -55.12
N GLY A 161 10.05 142.90 -54.40
CA GLY A 161 11.46 143.28 -54.25
C GLY A 161 11.90 144.48 -55.11
N GLU A 162 10.97 145.12 -55.83
CA GLU A 162 11.27 146.32 -56.62
C GLU A 162 11.43 147.56 -55.71
N LEU A 163 12.51 148.32 -55.92
CA LEU A 163 12.85 149.52 -55.14
C LEU A 163 12.59 150.79 -55.94
N VAL A 164 12.09 151.83 -55.29
CA VAL A 164 11.93 153.18 -55.85
C VAL A 164 12.51 154.21 -54.87
N ALA A 165 13.66 154.76 -55.20
CA ALA A 165 14.42 155.69 -54.35
C ALA A 165 13.95 157.15 -54.51
N PRO A 166 14.12 158.01 -53.49
CA PRO A 166 13.80 159.45 -53.56
C PRO A 166 14.64 160.23 -54.57
N SER A 167 15.73 159.65 -55.07
CA SER A 167 16.53 160.15 -56.19
C SER A 167 15.93 159.87 -57.58
N GLY A 168 14.78 159.19 -57.66
CA GLY A 168 14.17 158.74 -58.92
C GLY A 168 14.78 157.47 -59.50
N VAL A 169 15.73 156.82 -58.81
CA VAL A 169 16.29 155.53 -59.21
C VAL A 169 15.27 154.42 -58.91
N ILE A 170 14.91 153.66 -59.94
CA ILE A 170 14.04 152.48 -59.85
C ILE A 170 14.90 151.24 -60.10
N SER A 171 14.90 150.29 -59.17
CA SER A 171 15.68 149.05 -59.27
C SER A 171 14.73 147.85 -59.18
N GLY A 172 14.87 146.89 -60.10
CA GLY A 172 14.07 145.67 -60.09
C GLY A 172 14.63 144.61 -61.03
N GLY A 173 14.27 143.35 -60.78
CA GLY A 173 14.73 142.19 -61.56
C GLY A 173 14.64 140.90 -60.75
N SER A 174 14.76 139.74 -61.42
CA SER A 174 14.99 138.47 -60.74
C SER A 174 16.40 138.47 -60.14
N GLY A 175 16.50 138.43 -58.80
CA GLY A 175 17.71 138.76 -58.05
C GLY A 175 18.97 137.94 -58.38
N GLY A 176 20.13 138.54 -58.11
CA GLY A 176 21.43 137.89 -58.16
C GLY A 176 21.70 136.96 -56.97
N GLU A 177 22.96 136.52 -56.82
CA GLU A 177 23.38 135.42 -55.93
C GLU A 177 22.96 135.57 -54.45
N ALA A 178 22.79 136.79 -53.95
CA ALA A 178 22.34 137.06 -52.58
C ALA A 178 20.83 136.85 -52.31
N GLY A 179 20.01 136.54 -53.33
CA GLY A 179 18.55 136.40 -53.18
C GLY A 179 18.09 135.12 -52.46
N GLY A 180 17.00 135.21 -51.71
CA GLY A 180 16.40 134.09 -50.96
C GLY A 180 17.21 133.62 -49.75
N LEU A 181 18.09 134.45 -49.18
CA LEU A 181 18.92 134.15 -48.03
C LEU A 181 18.04 133.96 -46.77
N LEU A 182 17.11 134.88 -46.51
CA LEU A 182 16.17 134.78 -45.39
C LEU A 182 15.24 133.55 -45.52
N ARG A 183 14.73 133.29 -46.74
CA ARG A 183 13.90 132.11 -47.04
C ARG A 183 14.60 130.82 -46.66
N ARG A 184 15.86 130.69 -47.10
CA ARG A 184 16.68 129.50 -46.88
C ARG A 184 17.05 129.34 -45.40
N ARG A 185 17.24 130.43 -44.65
CA ARG A 185 17.35 130.38 -43.18
C ARG A 185 16.12 129.76 -42.53
N ARG A 186 14.92 130.29 -42.85
CA ARG A 186 13.66 129.77 -42.29
C ARG A 186 13.46 128.30 -42.68
N GLU A 187 13.71 127.94 -43.94
CA GLU A 187 13.59 126.57 -44.42
C GLU A 187 14.50 125.61 -43.63
N ILE A 188 15.77 125.97 -43.42
CA ILE A 188 16.71 125.21 -42.58
C ILE A 188 16.17 125.06 -41.15
N LEU A 189 15.76 126.13 -40.49
CA LEU A 189 15.23 126.06 -39.12
C LEU A 189 13.99 125.14 -39.02
N THR A 190 13.05 125.21 -39.98
CA THR A 190 11.89 124.31 -40.00
C THR A 190 12.23 122.86 -40.32
N LEU A 191 13.36 122.60 -41.01
CA LEU A 191 13.87 121.25 -41.26
C LEU A 191 14.61 120.70 -40.05
N GLU A 192 15.40 121.52 -39.34
CA GLU A 192 16.07 121.17 -38.09
C GLU A 192 15.03 120.81 -36.99
N GLU A 193 13.95 121.60 -36.87
CA GLU A 193 12.82 121.30 -35.97
C GLU A 193 12.16 119.96 -36.33
N LYS A 194 11.78 119.74 -37.60
CA LYS A 194 11.20 118.47 -38.05
C LYS A 194 12.12 117.29 -37.83
N LEU A 195 13.43 117.46 -38.05
CA LEU A 195 14.43 116.42 -37.81
C LEU A 195 14.47 116.06 -36.33
N SER A 196 14.46 117.04 -35.42
CA SER A 196 14.42 116.80 -33.98
C SER A 196 13.21 115.94 -33.58
N ILE A 197 12.01 116.31 -34.04
CA ILE A 197 10.75 115.60 -33.75
C ILE A 197 10.81 114.16 -34.28
N LEU A 198 11.30 113.97 -35.52
CA LEU A 198 11.46 112.65 -36.14
C LEU A 198 12.52 111.79 -35.42
N THR A 199 13.61 112.38 -34.93
CA THR A 199 14.62 111.62 -34.17
C THR A 199 14.10 111.15 -32.81
N VAL A 200 13.33 111.97 -32.09
CA VAL A 200 12.68 111.56 -30.82
C VAL A 200 11.71 110.40 -31.09
N GLY A 201 10.80 110.55 -32.05
CA GLY A 201 9.83 109.50 -32.39
C GLY A 201 10.49 108.20 -32.89
N LEU A 202 11.65 108.29 -33.56
CA LEU A 202 12.42 107.12 -33.97
C LEU A 202 13.02 106.36 -32.78
N GLU A 203 13.58 107.06 -31.78
CA GLU A 203 14.13 106.40 -30.58
C GLU A 203 13.02 105.81 -29.69
N GLU A 204 11.87 106.49 -29.56
CA GLU A 204 10.68 105.91 -28.90
C GLU A 204 10.20 104.64 -29.62
N ALA A 205 10.10 104.66 -30.95
CA ALA A 205 9.71 103.49 -31.74
C ALA A 205 10.73 102.34 -31.62
N LYS A 206 12.03 102.64 -31.56
CA LYS A 206 13.08 101.63 -31.30
C LYS A 206 12.97 101.03 -29.89
N ALA A 207 12.70 101.85 -28.87
CA ALA A 207 12.50 101.40 -27.50
C ALA A 207 11.28 100.47 -27.40
N ASN A 208 10.13 100.89 -27.94
CA ASN A 208 8.90 100.09 -27.97
C ASN A 208 9.08 98.78 -28.75
N ARG A 209 9.82 98.80 -29.87
CA ARG A 209 10.16 97.56 -30.60
C ARG A 209 11.01 96.61 -29.75
N LYS A 210 11.94 97.15 -28.94
CA LYS A 210 12.80 96.34 -28.07
C LYS A 210 11.99 95.68 -26.94
N THR A 211 11.08 96.40 -26.30
CA THR A 211 10.22 95.83 -25.23
C THR A 211 9.29 94.77 -25.80
N LEU A 212 8.62 95.03 -26.92
CA LEU A 212 7.75 94.06 -27.59
C LEU A 212 8.50 92.77 -27.99
N LEU A 213 9.75 92.86 -28.44
CA LEU A 213 10.56 91.66 -28.73
C LEU A 213 10.87 90.85 -27.46
N GLN A 214 11.14 91.50 -26.33
CA GLN A 214 11.35 90.83 -25.05
C GLN A 214 10.07 90.19 -24.50
N GLU A 215 8.92 90.84 -24.68
CA GLU A 215 7.61 90.28 -24.34
C GLU A 215 7.28 89.05 -25.21
N ILE A 216 7.54 89.11 -26.52
CA ILE A 216 7.37 87.97 -27.43
C ILE A 216 8.24 86.79 -27.00
N GLU A 217 9.53 87.02 -26.68
CA GLU A 217 10.45 85.98 -26.22
C GLU A 217 10.01 85.34 -24.88
N ALA A 218 9.52 86.15 -23.95
CA ALA A 218 8.98 85.67 -22.69
C ALA A 218 7.71 84.81 -22.88
N VAL A 219 6.77 85.26 -23.73
CA VAL A 219 5.53 84.54 -24.04
C VAL A 219 5.81 83.25 -24.84
N SER A 220 6.74 83.26 -25.79
CA SER A 220 7.12 82.03 -26.51
C SER A 220 7.72 80.98 -25.57
N ARG A 221 8.53 81.42 -24.60
CA ARG A 221 9.11 80.51 -23.60
C ARG A 221 8.06 79.90 -22.67
N GLN A 222 7.09 80.72 -22.21
CA GLN A 222 5.94 80.23 -21.44
C GLN A 222 5.08 79.25 -22.25
N LEU A 223 4.91 79.49 -23.56
CA LEU A 223 4.19 78.59 -24.45
C LEU A 223 4.92 77.25 -24.62
N GLU A 224 6.24 77.25 -24.76
CA GLU A 224 7.06 76.03 -24.83
C GLU A 224 6.98 75.23 -23.52
N GLU A 225 7.13 75.88 -22.36
CA GLU A 225 7.02 75.26 -21.03
C GLU A 225 5.62 74.65 -20.81
N ALA A 226 4.55 75.39 -21.16
CA ALA A 226 3.18 74.87 -21.10
C ALA A 226 2.95 73.69 -22.06
N THR A 227 3.52 73.74 -23.27
CA THR A 227 3.39 72.66 -24.27
C THR A 227 4.11 71.38 -23.80
N LEU A 228 5.26 71.50 -23.14
CA LEU A 228 5.95 70.37 -22.53
C LEU A 228 5.13 69.78 -21.37
N SER A 229 4.61 70.62 -20.48
CA SER A 229 3.77 70.18 -19.37
C SER A 229 2.49 69.45 -19.83
N ILE A 230 1.83 69.93 -20.89
CA ILE A 230 0.68 69.25 -21.50
C ILE A 230 1.08 67.85 -22.00
N ARG A 231 2.20 67.70 -22.71
CA ARG A 231 2.66 66.40 -23.22
C ARG A 231 3.01 65.42 -22.08
N GLU A 232 3.58 65.90 -20.98
CA GLU A 232 3.83 65.09 -19.79
C GLU A 232 2.51 64.62 -19.15
N MET A 233 1.53 65.51 -19.01
CA MET A 233 0.19 65.16 -18.51
C MET A 233 -0.54 64.18 -19.42
N GLU A 234 -0.47 64.34 -20.74
CA GLU A 234 -1.03 63.41 -21.73
C GLU A 234 -0.39 62.02 -21.61
N PHE A 235 0.94 61.95 -21.47
CA PHE A 235 1.66 60.69 -21.26
C PHE A 235 1.21 60.01 -19.96
N HIS A 236 1.15 60.74 -18.85
CA HIS A 236 0.66 60.22 -17.57
C HIS A 236 -0.80 59.74 -17.66
N MET A 237 -1.68 60.47 -18.35
CA MET A 237 -3.07 60.07 -18.56
C MET A 237 -3.15 58.73 -19.32
N VAL A 238 -2.39 58.58 -20.41
CA VAL A 238 -2.33 57.33 -21.19
C VAL A 238 -1.78 56.17 -20.34
N THR A 239 -0.77 56.41 -19.50
CA THR A 239 -0.25 55.39 -18.57
C THR A 239 -1.30 54.95 -17.56
N ILE A 240 -1.97 55.90 -16.89
CA ILE A 240 -3.04 55.62 -15.92
C ILE A 240 -4.20 54.88 -16.58
N GLN A 241 -4.60 55.27 -17.78
CA GLN A 241 -5.69 54.60 -18.52
C GLN A 241 -5.30 53.18 -18.97
N LYS A 242 -4.04 52.93 -19.31
CA LYS A 242 -3.51 51.59 -19.57
C LYS A 242 -3.53 50.73 -18.29
N GLU A 243 -3.14 51.27 -17.15
CA GLU A 243 -3.22 50.56 -15.87
C GLU A 243 -4.67 50.26 -15.46
N ALA A 244 -5.57 51.24 -15.60
CA ALA A 244 -6.98 51.08 -15.29
C ALA A 244 -7.60 49.95 -16.15
N SER A 245 -7.41 50.00 -17.47
CA SER A 245 -7.91 48.94 -18.37
C SER A 245 -7.26 47.57 -18.14
N SER A 246 -6.02 47.52 -17.65
CA SER A 246 -5.36 46.27 -17.23
C SER A 246 -6.00 45.68 -15.97
N LYS A 247 -6.27 46.52 -14.96
CA LYS A 247 -6.95 46.14 -13.72
C LYS A 247 -8.40 45.73 -13.99
N GLU A 248 -9.10 46.45 -14.85
CA GLU A 248 -10.47 46.16 -15.29
C GLU A 248 -10.57 44.82 -16.04
N LYS A 249 -9.56 44.45 -16.84
CA LYS A 249 -9.46 43.11 -17.46
C LYS A 249 -9.08 42.01 -16.49
N ALA A 250 -8.29 42.30 -15.46
CA ALA A 250 -7.90 41.32 -14.45
C ALA A 250 -9.00 41.04 -13.41
N LEU A 251 -9.91 41.99 -13.17
CA LEU A 251 -10.96 41.87 -12.15
C LEU A 251 -11.90 40.68 -12.41
N PRO A 252 -12.45 40.42 -13.62
CA PRO A 252 -13.31 39.26 -13.88
C PRO A 252 -12.62 37.91 -13.66
N ASP A 253 -11.33 37.80 -14.02
CA ASP A 253 -10.58 36.56 -13.83
C ASP A 253 -10.24 36.33 -12.35
N LEU A 254 -10.00 37.40 -11.59
CA LEU A 254 -9.85 37.31 -10.13
C LEU A 254 -11.16 36.93 -9.43
N VAL A 255 -12.30 37.48 -9.88
CA VAL A 255 -13.64 37.11 -9.39
C VAL A 255 -13.94 35.65 -9.69
N ARG A 256 -13.76 35.19 -10.94
CA ARG A 256 -13.92 33.76 -11.30
C ARG A 256 -13.06 32.84 -10.45
N ARG A 257 -11.83 33.26 -10.12
CA ARG A 257 -10.93 32.48 -9.26
C ARG A 257 -11.37 32.47 -7.80
N LEU A 258 -11.96 33.55 -7.30
CA LEU A 258 -12.59 33.59 -5.99
C LEU A 258 -13.84 32.70 -5.94
N ASP A 259 -14.69 32.74 -6.97
CA ASP A 259 -15.89 31.91 -7.07
C ASP A 259 -15.51 30.41 -7.10
N ALA A 260 -14.49 30.04 -7.88
CA ALA A 260 -13.95 28.68 -7.90
C ALA A 260 -13.43 28.24 -6.52
N LEU A 261 -12.59 29.05 -5.87
CA LEU A 261 -12.08 28.75 -4.52
C LEU A 261 -13.20 28.69 -3.46
N GLN A 262 -14.31 29.41 -3.65
CA GLN A 262 -15.49 29.27 -2.79
C GLN A 262 -16.23 27.96 -3.03
N GLN A 263 -16.35 27.51 -4.28
CA GLN A 263 -16.94 26.20 -4.61
C GLN A 263 -16.06 25.05 -4.09
N ASP A 264 -14.75 25.13 -4.28
CA ASP A 264 -13.79 24.15 -3.76
C ASP A 264 -13.90 24.05 -2.23
N ARG A 265 -13.94 25.19 -1.52
CA ARG A 265 -14.11 25.21 -0.05
C ARG A 265 -15.45 24.60 0.39
N LEU A 266 -16.54 24.88 -0.31
CA LEU A 266 -17.86 24.29 0.00
C LEU A 266 -17.89 22.77 -0.27
N ALA A 267 -17.14 22.29 -1.26
CA ALA A 267 -16.97 20.87 -1.51
C ALA A 267 -16.15 20.20 -0.39
N GLU A 268 -15.01 20.78 0.00
CA GLU A 268 -14.19 20.30 1.13
C GLU A 268 -14.98 20.31 2.45
N GLU A 269 -15.76 21.36 2.73
CA GLU A 269 -16.65 21.44 3.91
C GLU A 269 -17.70 20.31 3.90
N ALA A 270 -18.24 19.94 2.73
CA ALA A 270 -19.21 18.87 2.58
C ALA A 270 -18.58 17.46 2.70
N GLU A 271 -17.40 17.24 2.11
CA GLU A 271 -16.64 15.99 2.26
C GLU A 271 -16.20 15.77 3.71
N TRP A 272 -15.73 16.84 4.38
CA TRP A 272 -15.37 16.78 5.80
C TRP A 272 -16.58 16.44 6.67
N GLY A 273 -17.75 17.01 6.38
CA GLY A 273 -19.01 16.66 7.06
C GLY A 273 -19.42 15.20 6.87
N GLN A 274 -19.19 14.62 5.68
CA GLN A 274 -19.43 13.19 5.44
C GLN A 274 -18.45 12.32 6.23
N LEU A 275 -17.15 12.64 6.20
CA LEU A 275 -16.11 11.93 6.95
C LEU A 275 -16.35 11.97 8.47
N GLN A 276 -16.88 13.07 9.02
CA GLN A 276 -17.28 13.10 10.45
C GLN A 276 -18.43 12.14 10.76
N VAL A 277 -19.42 11.99 9.87
CA VAL A 277 -20.51 11.04 10.05
C VAL A 277 -19.98 9.61 9.96
N GLU A 278 -19.14 9.30 8.98
CA GLU A 278 -18.47 8.00 8.85
C GLU A 278 -17.60 7.68 10.08
N GLU A 279 -16.86 8.65 10.62
CA GLU A 279 -16.07 8.48 11.84
C GLU A 279 -16.95 8.05 13.01
N VAL A 280 -18.08 8.72 13.24
CA VAL A 280 -19.03 8.38 14.32
C VAL A 280 -19.69 7.02 14.08
N GLU A 281 -20.02 6.66 12.84
CA GLU A 281 -20.52 5.31 12.51
C GLU A 281 -19.47 4.22 12.77
N VAL A 282 -18.21 4.45 12.41
CA VAL A 282 -17.11 3.52 12.67
C VAL A 282 -16.83 3.40 14.16
N GLN A 283 -16.79 4.50 14.91
CA GLN A 283 -16.62 4.51 16.36
C GLN A 283 -17.75 3.73 17.05
N THR A 284 -19.02 4.01 16.74
CA THR A 284 -20.16 3.30 17.34
C THR A 284 -20.22 1.82 16.95
N ARG A 285 -19.76 1.45 15.74
CA ARG A 285 -19.60 0.04 15.34
C ARG A 285 -18.48 -0.66 16.10
N LEU A 286 -17.36 0.03 16.34
CA LEU A 286 -16.22 -0.47 17.12
C LEU A 286 -16.61 -0.66 18.60
N GLU A 287 -17.37 0.28 19.16
CA GLU A 287 -17.96 0.18 20.51
C GLU A 287 -18.83 -1.07 20.66
N ARG A 288 -19.73 -1.32 19.68
CA ARG A 288 -20.57 -2.52 19.64
C ARG A 288 -19.75 -3.80 19.51
N LEU A 289 -18.74 -3.83 18.65
CA LEU A 289 -17.85 -4.99 18.49
C LEU A 289 -17.07 -5.28 19.78
N ASN A 290 -16.60 -4.26 20.49
CA ASN A 290 -15.95 -4.42 21.79
C ASN A 290 -16.92 -4.97 22.85
N GLN A 291 -18.18 -4.50 22.87
CA GLN A 291 -19.22 -5.03 23.77
C GLN A 291 -19.54 -6.50 23.48
N THR A 292 -19.72 -6.87 22.19
CA THR A 292 -19.92 -8.27 21.79
C THR A 292 -18.72 -9.13 22.18
N ARG A 293 -17.48 -8.67 21.90
CA ARG A 293 -16.28 -9.41 22.25
C ARG A 293 -16.12 -9.60 23.76
N ALA A 294 -16.44 -8.59 24.56
CA ALA A 294 -16.42 -8.70 26.01
C ALA A 294 -17.47 -9.70 26.54
N HIS A 295 -18.64 -9.78 25.88
CA HIS A 295 -19.66 -10.78 26.21
C HIS A 295 -19.25 -12.20 25.80
N GLU A 296 -18.63 -12.36 24.63
CA GLU A 296 -18.07 -13.65 24.17
C GLU A 296 -16.88 -14.10 25.02
N ASP A 297 -15.95 -13.19 25.37
CA ASP A 297 -14.81 -13.45 26.27
C ASP A 297 -15.31 -13.95 27.65
N GLU A 298 -16.40 -13.39 28.17
CA GLU A 298 -16.99 -13.79 29.45
C GLU A 298 -17.77 -15.11 29.36
N ALA A 299 -18.53 -15.34 28.29
CA ALA A 299 -19.18 -16.63 28.04
C ALA A 299 -18.15 -17.77 27.86
N LEU A 300 -17.01 -17.48 27.22
CA LEU A 300 -15.91 -18.41 27.04
C LEU A 300 -15.21 -18.75 28.36
N ARG A 301 -15.05 -17.78 29.28
CA ARG A 301 -14.59 -18.04 30.66
C ARG A 301 -15.54 -18.98 31.40
N GLN A 302 -16.85 -18.70 31.39
CA GLN A 302 -17.85 -19.54 32.04
C GLN A 302 -17.85 -20.97 31.47
N LEU A 303 -17.66 -21.11 30.16
CA LEU A 303 -17.46 -22.41 29.50
C LEU A 303 -16.19 -23.12 29.96
N LEU A 304 -15.04 -22.42 30.04
CA LEU A 304 -13.78 -22.99 30.55
C LEU A 304 -13.90 -23.42 32.02
N ASP A 305 -14.53 -22.61 32.87
CA ASP A 305 -14.76 -22.96 34.28
C ASP A 305 -15.67 -24.19 34.40
N SER A 306 -16.73 -24.28 33.58
CA SER A 306 -17.59 -25.47 33.52
C SER A 306 -16.86 -26.71 33.00
N LEU A 307 -15.96 -26.55 32.03
CA LEU A 307 -15.12 -27.63 31.50
C LEU A 307 -14.14 -28.13 32.57
N ASN A 308 -13.48 -27.22 33.28
CA ASN A 308 -12.56 -27.54 34.38
C ASN A 308 -13.28 -28.29 35.52
N ALA A 309 -14.50 -27.87 35.88
CA ALA A 309 -15.33 -28.57 36.85
C ALA A 309 -15.70 -29.98 36.37
N LEU A 310 -16.12 -30.12 35.10
CA LEU A 310 -16.46 -31.42 34.52
C LEU A 310 -15.23 -32.36 34.41
N ASP A 311 -14.04 -31.81 34.16
CA ASP A 311 -12.78 -32.58 34.12
C ASP A 311 -12.33 -33.00 35.52
N GLN A 312 -12.64 -32.22 36.57
CA GLN A 312 -12.48 -32.60 37.98
C GLN A 312 -13.45 -33.72 38.35
N GLU A 313 -14.75 -33.57 38.07
CA GLU A 313 -15.76 -34.63 38.27
C GLU A 313 -15.35 -35.92 37.54
N ARG A 314 -14.82 -35.83 36.32
CA ARG A 314 -14.31 -36.97 35.55
C ARG A 314 -13.10 -37.62 36.22
N GLN A 315 -12.18 -36.85 36.81
CA GLN A 315 -11.04 -37.39 37.55
C GLN A 315 -11.49 -38.12 38.83
N ASP A 316 -12.40 -37.52 39.60
CA ASP A 316 -12.97 -38.13 40.80
C ASP A 316 -13.74 -39.43 40.48
N LEU A 317 -14.53 -39.43 39.40
CA LEU A 317 -15.23 -40.63 38.90
C LEU A 317 -14.24 -41.72 38.44
N LEU A 318 -13.15 -41.35 37.76
CA LEU A 318 -12.11 -42.31 37.36
C LEU A 318 -11.35 -42.88 38.57
N GLN A 319 -11.10 -42.07 39.60
CA GLN A 319 -10.48 -42.53 40.84
C GLN A 319 -11.41 -43.51 41.57
N SER A 320 -12.68 -43.16 41.74
CA SER A 320 -13.72 -44.04 42.31
C SER A 320 -13.89 -45.35 41.52
N LEU A 321 -13.83 -45.30 40.19
CA LEU A 321 -13.87 -46.47 39.32
C LEU A 321 -12.61 -47.36 39.48
N ASN A 322 -11.43 -46.76 39.67
CA ASN A 322 -10.22 -47.52 39.94
C ASN A 322 -10.24 -48.15 41.35
N ASP A 323 -10.72 -47.44 42.37
CA ASP A 323 -10.84 -47.94 43.74
C ASP A 323 -11.85 -49.11 43.80
N THR A 324 -13.02 -48.95 43.19
CA THR A 324 -14.01 -50.04 43.08
C THR A 324 -13.50 -51.22 42.26
N ARG A 325 -12.68 -50.98 41.21
CA ARG A 325 -12.02 -52.04 40.44
C ARG A 325 -10.95 -52.78 41.25
N MET A 326 -10.15 -52.09 42.06
CA MET A 326 -9.20 -52.73 42.99
C MET A 326 -9.94 -53.54 44.05
N ASN A 327 -11.01 -53.00 44.64
CA ASN A 327 -11.85 -53.71 45.60
C ASN A 327 -12.47 -54.98 44.97
N TYR A 328 -12.96 -54.90 43.73
CA TYR A 328 -13.44 -56.05 42.98
C TYR A 328 -12.33 -57.08 42.70
N GLN A 329 -11.12 -56.66 42.32
CA GLN A 329 -10.00 -57.58 42.10
C GLN A 329 -9.53 -58.25 43.41
N ASN A 330 -9.52 -57.52 44.52
CA ASN A 330 -9.22 -58.09 45.85
C ASN A 330 -10.28 -59.11 46.26
N LEU A 331 -11.57 -58.78 46.12
CA LEU A 331 -12.68 -59.68 46.45
C LEU A 331 -12.71 -60.90 45.53
N LYS A 332 -12.37 -60.74 44.24
CA LYS A 332 -12.22 -61.86 43.31
C LYS A 332 -11.03 -62.75 43.69
N SER A 333 -9.88 -62.18 44.05
CA SER A 333 -8.71 -62.95 44.50
C SER A 333 -9.01 -63.74 45.79
N GLN A 334 -9.80 -63.17 46.70
CA GLN A 334 -10.32 -63.88 47.88
C GLN A 334 -11.27 -65.02 47.47
N TRP A 335 -12.18 -64.79 46.53
CA TRP A 335 -13.09 -65.82 46.02
C TRP A 335 -12.36 -66.96 45.30
N ASP A 336 -11.39 -66.64 44.42
CA ASP A 336 -10.52 -67.61 43.75
C ASP A 336 -9.72 -68.43 44.78
N HIS A 337 -9.26 -67.81 45.88
CA HIS A 337 -8.57 -68.49 46.99
C HIS A 337 -9.50 -69.43 47.78
N GLU A 338 -10.71 -68.99 48.11
CA GLU A 338 -11.67 -69.84 48.83
C GLU A 338 -12.21 -70.98 47.95
N GLN A 339 -12.39 -70.75 46.64
CA GLN A 339 -12.72 -71.83 45.71
C GLN A 339 -11.59 -72.87 45.67
N ALA A 340 -10.32 -72.44 45.61
CA ALA A 340 -9.19 -73.36 45.68
C ALA A 340 -9.11 -74.12 47.03
N ASN A 341 -9.54 -73.51 48.13
CA ASN A 341 -9.69 -74.19 49.43
C ASN A 341 -10.81 -75.24 49.39
N VAL A 342 -11.98 -74.93 48.81
CA VAL A 342 -13.08 -75.89 48.63
C VAL A 342 -12.61 -77.09 47.81
N GLU A 343 -12.01 -76.87 46.64
CA GLU A 343 -11.49 -77.95 45.80
C GLU A 343 -10.40 -78.79 46.50
N ARG A 344 -9.60 -78.19 47.40
CA ARG A 344 -8.64 -78.94 48.22
C ARG A 344 -9.36 -79.84 49.24
N ILE A 345 -10.40 -79.32 49.89
CA ILE A 345 -11.18 -80.06 50.89
C ILE A 345 -11.98 -81.20 50.23
N GLU A 346 -12.55 -80.98 49.04
CA GLU A 346 -13.24 -82.00 48.26
C GLU A 346 -12.29 -83.15 47.88
N ARG A 347 -11.09 -82.84 47.36
CA ARG A 347 -10.05 -83.86 47.08
C ARG A 347 -9.62 -84.62 48.34
N GLU A 348 -9.53 -83.94 49.49
CA GLU A 348 -9.26 -84.61 50.78
C GLU A 348 -10.43 -85.52 51.22
N GLU A 349 -11.68 -85.13 50.96
CA GLU A 349 -12.85 -85.95 51.26
C GLU A 349 -12.92 -87.20 50.37
N GLU A 350 -12.68 -87.06 49.07
CA GLU A 350 -12.58 -88.18 48.12
C GLU A 350 -11.48 -89.17 48.51
N HIS A 351 -10.28 -88.67 48.85
CA HIS A 351 -9.20 -89.51 49.36
C HIS A 351 -9.57 -90.25 50.66
N ARG A 352 -10.36 -89.63 51.55
CA ARG A 352 -10.86 -90.30 52.77
C ARG A 352 -11.92 -91.36 52.44
N LYS A 353 -12.88 -91.07 51.54
CA LYS A 353 -13.90 -92.02 51.08
C LYS A 353 -13.28 -93.26 50.43
N ALA A 354 -12.33 -93.07 49.52
CA ALA A 354 -11.60 -94.17 48.88
C ALA A 354 -10.83 -95.03 49.90
N ARG A 355 -10.24 -94.40 50.93
CA ARG A 355 -9.51 -95.09 51.99
C ARG A 355 -10.42 -95.85 52.97
N ILE A 356 -11.64 -95.37 53.22
CA ILE A 356 -12.68 -96.10 53.96
C ILE A 356 -13.09 -97.34 53.18
N GLN A 357 -13.44 -97.20 51.89
CA GLN A 357 -13.79 -98.33 51.02
C GLN A 357 -12.69 -99.40 50.95
N GLN A 358 -11.42 -98.97 50.92
CA GLN A 358 -10.28 -99.89 50.94
C GLN A 358 -10.16 -100.67 52.27
N ILE A 359 -10.48 -100.04 53.41
CA ILE A 359 -10.48 -100.68 54.73
C ILE A 359 -11.68 -101.62 54.88
N ASP A 360 -12.87 -101.22 54.40
CA ASP A 360 -14.07 -102.07 54.42
C ASP A 360 -13.86 -103.34 53.57
N GLY A 361 -13.27 -103.22 52.38
CA GLY A 361 -12.91 -104.38 51.55
C GLY A 361 -11.84 -105.29 52.20
N GLN A 362 -10.93 -104.73 52.99
CA GLN A 362 -9.98 -105.52 53.80
C GLN A 362 -10.68 -106.25 54.95
N LEU A 363 -11.67 -105.64 55.59
CA LEU A 363 -12.48 -106.25 56.65
C LEU A 363 -13.35 -107.39 56.10
N GLU A 364 -14.04 -107.20 54.97
CA GLU A 364 -14.82 -108.28 54.33
C GLU A 364 -13.94 -109.49 53.95
N HIS A 365 -12.75 -109.24 53.42
CA HIS A 365 -11.81 -110.30 53.06
C HIS A 365 -11.37 -111.12 54.28
N LEU A 366 -11.04 -110.45 55.39
CA LEU A 366 -10.68 -111.11 56.66
C LEU A 366 -11.87 -111.87 57.26
N PHE A 367 -13.09 -111.34 57.16
CA PHE A 367 -14.30 -112.00 57.63
C PHE A 367 -14.60 -113.29 56.84
N LEU A 368 -14.44 -113.27 55.52
CA LEU A 368 -14.57 -114.47 54.68
C LEU A 368 -13.47 -115.52 54.96
N GLN A 369 -12.22 -115.10 55.16
CA GLN A 369 -11.14 -116.02 55.53
C GLN A 369 -11.40 -116.67 56.90
N SER A 370 -11.82 -115.89 57.90
CA SER A 370 -12.11 -116.41 59.23
C SER A 370 -13.26 -117.42 59.20
N ARG A 371 -14.32 -117.17 58.42
CA ARG A 371 -15.44 -118.10 58.26
C ARG A 371 -15.03 -119.40 57.56
N LYS A 372 -14.25 -119.33 56.47
CA LYS A 372 -13.73 -120.53 55.79
C LYS A 372 -12.87 -121.40 56.71
N SER A 373 -11.98 -120.78 57.49
CA SER A 373 -11.16 -121.49 58.48
C SER A 373 -11.98 -122.15 59.59
N GLN A 374 -13.16 -121.61 59.92
CA GLN A 374 -14.05 -122.16 60.93
C GLN A 374 -14.87 -123.34 60.39
N ASP A 375 -15.40 -123.24 59.17
CA ASP A 375 -16.08 -124.34 58.48
C ASP A 375 -15.11 -125.53 58.23
N GLU A 376 -13.86 -125.26 57.80
CA GLU A 376 -12.82 -126.28 57.60
C GLU A 376 -12.44 -127.01 58.90
N ARG A 377 -12.51 -126.36 60.07
CA ARG A 377 -12.28 -127.03 61.36
C ARG A 377 -13.41 -127.98 61.72
N LEU A 378 -14.67 -127.54 61.57
CA LEU A 378 -15.84 -128.36 61.86
C LEU A 378 -15.91 -129.62 60.96
N THR A 379 -15.55 -129.50 59.67
CA THR A 379 -15.49 -130.66 58.78
C THR A 379 -14.38 -131.65 59.15
N ASN A 380 -13.23 -131.17 59.66
CA ASN A 380 -12.13 -132.04 60.08
C ASN A 380 -12.41 -132.71 61.43
N GLU A 381 -13.07 -132.04 62.37
CA GLU A 381 -13.46 -132.63 63.66
C GLU A 381 -14.47 -133.79 63.44
N GLY A 382 -15.45 -133.64 62.54
CA GLY A 382 -16.37 -134.74 62.17
C GLY A 382 -15.69 -135.92 61.47
N LEU A 383 -14.74 -135.66 60.57
CA LEU A 383 -13.97 -136.71 59.89
C LEU A 383 -13.10 -137.55 60.84
N VAL A 384 -12.63 -136.96 61.95
CA VAL A 384 -11.84 -137.68 62.96
C VAL A 384 -12.71 -138.62 63.80
N GLU A 385 -13.91 -138.19 64.21
CA GLU A 385 -14.85 -139.07 64.93
C GLU A 385 -15.30 -140.26 64.07
N GLU A 386 -15.60 -140.04 62.78
CA GLU A 386 -16.00 -141.10 61.86
C GLU A 386 -14.86 -142.11 61.58
N LEU A 387 -13.61 -141.64 61.55
CA LEU A 387 -12.43 -142.50 61.43
C LEU A 387 -12.14 -143.33 62.69
N ASP A 388 -12.37 -142.82 63.89
CA ASP A 388 -12.17 -143.61 65.12
C ASP A 388 -13.25 -144.71 65.27
N VAL A 389 -14.51 -144.43 64.89
CA VAL A 389 -15.57 -145.46 64.83
C VAL A 389 -15.24 -146.56 63.82
N GLN A 390 -14.73 -146.20 62.63
CA GLN A 390 -14.27 -147.20 61.65
C GLN A 390 -13.07 -148.02 62.17
N LYS A 391 -12.15 -147.39 62.90
CA LYS A 391 -10.97 -148.03 63.48
C LYS A 391 -11.31 -149.01 64.59
N GLU A 392 -12.27 -148.70 65.47
CA GLU A 392 -12.77 -149.64 66.48
C GLU A 392 -13.51 -150.83 65.83
N ALA A 393 -14.33 -150.59 64.80
CA ALA A 393 -15.01 -151.65 64.06
C ALA A 393 -14.02 -152.61 63.37
N ILE A 394 -12.97 -152.08 62.72
CA ILE A 394 -11.92 -152.88 62.09
C ILE A 394 -11.09 -153.66 63.13
N ALA A 395 -10.81 -153.07 64.30
CA ALA A 395 -10.13 -153.76 65.40
C ALA A 395 -10.95 -154.95 65.93
N GLY A 396 -12.27 -154.80 66.08
CA GLY A 396 -13.18 -155.90 66.45
C GLY A 396 -13.18 -157.05 65.43
N ILE A 397 -13.32 -156.71 64.14
CA ILE A 397 -13.31 -157.68 63.04
C ILE A 397 -11.98 -158.44 62.94
N LEU A 398 -10.85 -157.77 63.17
CA LEU A 398 -9.52 -158.40 63.23
C LEU A 398 -9.41 -159.43 64.37
N LEU A 399 -9.98 -159.11 65.54
CA LEU A 399 -9.91 -159.98 66.71
C LEU A 399 -10.81 -161.22 66.57
N GLU A 400 -11.98 -161.09 65.92
CA GLU A 400 -12.80 -162.24 65.51
C GLU A 400 -12.09 -163.10 64.46
N LEU A 401 -11.49 -162.50 63.43
CA LEU A 401 -10.73 -163.22 62.39
C LEU A 401 -9.54 -163.97 62.98
N GLN A 402 -8.81 -163.38 63.92
CA GLN A 402 -7.67 -164.00 64.58
C GLN A 402 -8.10 -165.22 65.42
N ASN A 403 -9.22 -165.12 66.16
CA ASN A 403 -9.80 -166.24 66.89
C ASN A 403 -10.32 -167.35 65.95
N ARG A 404 -10.98 -167.01 64.83
CA ARG A 404 -11.36 -167.97 63.78
C ARG A 404 -10.14 -168.67 63.19
N HIS A 405 -9.05 -167.94 62.97
CA HIS A 405 -7.83 -168.50 62.38
C HIS A 405 -7.13 -169.47 63.34
N ALA A 406 -7.09 -169.15 64.65
CA ALA A 406 -6.57 -170.03 65.68
C ALA A 406 -7.36 -171.35 65.79
N GLY A 407 -8.70 -171.28 65.86
CA GLY A 407 -9.55 -172.47 65.90
C GLY A 407 -9.46 -173.33 64.63
N CYS A 408 -9.31 -172.70 63.46
CA CYS A 408 -9.11 -173.42 62.21
C CYS A 408 -7.73 -174.13 62.17
N MET A 409 -6.68 -173.51 62.72
CA MET A 409 -5.34 -174.12 62.83
C MET A 409 -5.30 -175.32 63.79
N GLU A 410 -6.08 -175.32 64.88
CA GLU A 410 -6.27 -176.53 65.69
C GLU A 410 -7.03 -177.62 64.94
N GLY A 411 -8.03 -177.25 64.13
CA GLY A 411 -8.73 -178.16 63.23
C GLY A 411 -7.78 -178.86 62.25
N VAL A 412 -6.88 -178.10 61.62
CA VAL A 412 -5.85 -178.65 60.69
C VAL A 412 -4.89 -179.57 61.43
N LYS A 413 -4.34 -179.17 62.60
CA LYS A 413 -3.50 -180.05 63.42
C LYS A 413 -4.19 -181.36 63.81
N ARG A 414 -5.50 -181.33 64.07
CA ARG A 414 -6.29 -182.53 64.39
C ARG A 414 -6.50 -183.43 63.17
N LEU A 415 -6.71 -182.85 61.98
CA LEU A 415 -6.87 -183.60 60.74
C LEU A 415 -5.55 -184.23 60.27
N ASP A 416 -4.43 -183.52 60.33
CA ASP A 416 -3.11 -184.08 60.00
C ASP A 416 -2.72 -185.24 60.94
N GLY A 417 -3.05 -185.13 62.24
CA GLY A 417 -2.87 -186.23 63.19
C GLY A 417 -3.71 -187.47 62.89
N LEU A 418 -4.92 -187.29 62.34
CA LEU A 418 -5.77 -188.40 61.89
C LEU A 418 -5.29 -189.00 60.56
N ILE A 419 -4.82 -188.18 59.62
CA ILE A 419 -4.23 -188.63 58.34
C ILE A 419 -2.93 -189.40 58.58
N ALA A 420 -2.09 -188.96 59.53
CA ALA A 420 -0.89 -189.69 59.94
C ALA A 420 -1.22 -191.09 60.48
N LYS A 421 -2.18 -191.19 61.43
CA LYS A 421 -2.63 -192.49 61.97
C LYS A 421 -3.27 -193.38 60.89
N ALA A 422 -4.03 -192.81 59.95
CA ALA A 422 -4.60 -193.57 58.83
C ALA A 422 -3.52 -194.11 57.88
N ARG A 423 -2.43 -193.35 57.64
CA ARG A 423 -1.28 -193.81 56.84
C ARG A 423 -0.49 -194.92 57.55
N GLU A 424 -0.38 -194.85 58.87
CA GLU A 424 0.26 -195.88 59.69
C GLU A 424 -0.52 -197.21 59.64
N THR A 425 -1.85 -197.19 59.79
CA THR A 425 -2.69 -198.39 59.66
C THR A 425 -2.71 -198.98 58.25
N LEU A 426 -2.72 -198.13 57.20
CA LEU A 426 -2.62 -198.60 55.80
C LEU A 426 -1.28 -199.30 55.50
N SER A 427 -0.17 -198.76 56.02
CA SER A 427 1.16 -199.38 55.90
C SER A 427 1.21 -200.75 56.57
N HIS A 428 0.56 -200.88 57.74
CA HIS A 428 0.51 -202.14 58.49
C HIS A 428 -0.33 -203.21 57.77
N ILE A 429 -1.45 -202.84 57.16
CA ILE A 429 -2.33 -203.75 56.39
C ILE A 429 -1.65 -204.21 55.09
N PHE A 430 -0.93 -203.33 54.39
CA PHE A 430 -0.19 -203.70 53.18
C PHE A 430 0.92 -204.72 53.45
N LYS A 431 1.70 -204.54 54.53
CA LYS A 431 2.77 -205.48 54.90
C LYS A 431 2.27 -206.86 55.32
N SER A 432 1.09 -206.96 55.94
CA SER A 432 0.50 -208.25 56.33
C SER A 432 -0.11 -209.06 55.18
N ARG A 433 -0.39 -208.45 54.02
CA ARG A 433 -1.07 -209.11 52.89
C ARG A 433 -0.13 -209.92 51.99
N VAL A 434 1.07 -209.40 51.73
CA VAL A 434 2.09 -210.00 50.85
C VAL A 434 2.41 -211.48 51.19
N PRO A 435 2.59 -211.91 52.45
CA PRO A 435 2.85 -213.32 52.76
C PRO A 435 1.62 -214.25 52.66
N ILE A 436 0.40 -213.72 52.57
CA ILE A 436 -0.84 -214.53 52.51
C ILE A 436 -1.16 -214.91 51.06
N GLU A 437 -0.98 -214.01 50.09
CA GLU A 437 -1.21 -214.32 48.67
C GLU A 437 -0.18 -215.33 48.14
N GLY A 438 1.07 -215.28 48.61
CA GLY A 438 2.08 -216.30 48.29
C GLY A 438 1.70 -217.72 48.73
N ARG A 439 1.10 -217.87 49.92
CA ARG A 439 0.57 -219.16 50.41
C ARG A 439 -0.62 -219.67 49.60
N LEU A 440 -1.37 -218.80 48.93
CA LEU A 440 -2.53 -219.18 48.13
C LEU A 440 -2.12 -219.73 46.75
N ALA A 441 -1.03 -219.23 46.16
CA ALA A 441 -0.43 -219.81 44.96
C ALA A 441 0.09 -221.25 45.20
N GLU A 442 0.68 -221.50 46.36
CA GLU A 442 1.23 -222.81 46.74
C GLU A 442 0.15 -223.91 46.85
N VAL A 443 -1.07 -223.55 47.24
CA VAL A 443 -2.22 -224.48 47.34
C VAL A 443 -2.82 -224.80 45.97
N ARG A 444 -2.89 -223.82 45.04
CA ARG A 444 -3.43 -224.05 43.70
C ARG A 444 -2.57 -224.99 42.86
N ALA A 445 -1.24 -224.86 42.93
CA ALA A 445 -0.33 -225.75 42.21
C ALA A 445 -0.47 -227.21 42.68
N LYS A 446 -0.64 -227.43 43.99
CA LYS A 446 -0.87 -228.77 44.57
C LYS A 446 -2.21 -229.38 44.16
N PHE A 447 -3.23 -228.57 43.85
CA PHE A 447 -4.51 -229.06 43.34
C PHE A 447 -4.41 -229.54 41.88
N HIS A 448 -3.75 -228.77 41.01
CA HIS A 448 -3.63 -229.13 39.59
C HIS A 448 -2.83 -230.42 39.36
N ALA A 449 -1.79 -230.66 40.18
CA ALA A 449 -1.01 -231.91 40.16
C ALA A 449 -1.86 -233.17 40.47
N VAL A 450 -2.98 -233.02 41.17
CA VAL A 450 -3.92 -234.12 41.49
C VAL A 450 -4.99 -234.29 40.40
N GLN A 451 -5.26 -233.25 39.61
CA GLN A 451 -6.29 -233.30 38.57
C GLN A 451 -5.79 -233.94 37.26
N GLU A 452 -4.54 -233.66 36.88
CA GLU A 452 -3.93 -234.19 35.64
C GLU A 452 -3.44 -235.64 35.80
N THR A 453 -3.13 -236.06 37.02
CA THR A 453 -2.80 -237.47 37.34
C THR A 453 -4.00 -238.41 37.27
N LEU A 454 -5.23 -237.87 37.21
CA LEU A 454 -6.45 -238.67 37.02
C LEU A 454 -6.86 -238.82 35.54
N THR A 455 -6.54 -237.86 34.67
CA THR A 455 -6.96 -237.91 33.25
C THR A 455 -6.06 -238.76 32.35
N MET A 456 -4.80 -239.04 32.72
CA MET A 456 -3.84 -239.73 31.84
C MET A 456 -3.68 -241.26 32.04
N THR A 457 -4.15 -241.87 33.14
CA THR A 457 -3.74 -243.26 33.49
C THR A 457 -4.80 -244.35 33.31
N TYR A 458 -6.10 -244.03 33.28
CA TYR A 458 -7.17 -245.05 33.26
C TYR A 458 -8.16 -244.95 32.08
N GLU A 459 -8.01 -244.00 31.15
CA GLU A 459 -8.98 -243.67 30.08
C GLU A 459 -10.41 -243.32 30.54
N ILE A 460 -10.68 -243.30 31.85
CA ILE A 460 -11.98 -242.96 32.41
C ILE A 460 -12.22 -241.46 32.23
N SER A 461 -13.07 -241.12 31.27
CA SER A 461 -13.93 -239.95 31.42
C SER A 461 -14.71 -240.08 32.72
N THR A 462 -14.53 -239.12 33.62
CA THR A 462 -15.66 -238.61 34.39
C THR A 462 -16.29 -237.44 33.61
N ASP A 463 -16.80 -237.68 32.39
CA ASP A 463 -18.22 -237.95 32.14
C ASP A 463 -19.05 -238.68 33.22
N ASP A 464 -20.35 -238.51 33.07
CA ASP A 464 -21.38 -239.42 33.55
C ASP A 464 -21.73 -239.47 35.04
N LEU A 465 -23.06 -239.55 35.24
CA LEU A 465 -23.71 -240.16 36.40
C LEU A 465 -23.37 -239.49 37.75
N LYS A 466 -24.02 -238.37 38.08
CA LYS A 466 -25.49 -238.30 38.19
C LYS A 466 -26.09 -236.95 37.75
N HIS A 467 -27.23 -236.90 37.03
CA HIS A 467 -28.59 -237.40 37.33
C HIS A 467 -29.23 -236.78 38.60
N PRO A 468 -30.55 -236.56 38.66
CA PRO A 468 -31.58 -236.35 37.61
C PRO A 468 -31.96 -234.84 37.50
N GLN A 469 -32.20 -234.26 36.32
CA GLN A 469 -33.42 -234.33 35.46
C GLN A 469 -34.63 -233.51 35.96
N VAL A 470 -35.33 -232.84 35.02
CA VAL A 470 -36.71 -232.32 35.11
C VAL A 470 -37.03 -231.51 36.38
N SER A 471 -36.79 -230.19 36.42
CA SER A 471 -37.26 -229.18 35.46
C SER A 471 -36.07 -228.32 35.01
N GLU A 472 -35.75 -228.15 33.72
CA GLU A 472 -36.59 -228.09 32.51
C GLU A 472 -37.69 -227.03 32.61
N GLN A 473 -37.29 -225.77 32.46
CA GLN A 473 -37.98 -224.87 31.55
C GLN A 473 -36.94 -224.35 30.55
N THR A 474 -37.04 -224.91 29.35
CA THR A 474 -36.25 -224.60 28.16
C THR A 474 -36.52 -223.17 27.69
N LEU A 475 -35.77 -222.65 26.73
CA LEU A 475 -36.32 -222.42 25.38
C LEU A 475 -37.87 -222.41 25.39
N GLU A 476 -38.52 -221.30 25.11
CA GLU A 476 -38.23 -220.41 24.00
C GLU A 476 -38.71 -219.02 24.39
N GLU A 477 -37.95 -217.99 24.02
CA GLU A 477 -38.43 -217.01 23.04
C GLU A 477 -39.02 -215.78 23.73
N GLN A 478 -38.63 -214.62 23.21
CA GLN A 478 -39.54 -213.67 22.55
C GLN A 478 -40.36 -212.84 23.54
N GLU A 479 -40.41 -211.55 23.22
CA GLU A 479 -41.69 -210.83 23.25
C GLU A 479 -42.39 -210.87 24.63
N GLY A 480 -41.82 -210.22 25.64
CA GLY A 480 -41.41 -208.84 25.45
C GLY A 480 -40.81 -208.09 26.64
N ARG A 481 -40.81 -206.75 26.63
CA ARG A 481 -41.94 -205.88 26.24
C ARG A 481 -43.22 -206.31 26.98
N GLU A 482 -44.07 -205.41 27.44
CA GLU A 482 -44.41 -204.08 26.91
C GLU A 482 -44.81 -203.23 28.13
N GLN A 483 -44.38 -201.98 28.34
CA GLN A 483 -44.04 -200.85 27.45
C GLN A 483 -42.95 -199.96 28.14
N ALA A 484 -42.09 -199.16 27.50
CA ALA A 484 -41.75 -198.89 26.09
C ALA A 484 -40.38 -198.14 25.98
N SER A 485 -39.97 -197.76 24.76
CA SER A 485 -39.04 -196.67 24.34
C SER A 485 -38.59 -195.64 25.40
N SER A 486 -37.36 -195.08 25.46
CA SER A 486 -36.21 -194.95 24.51
C SER A 486 -35.03 -194.19 25.21
N GLU A 487 -33.77 -194.03 24.75
CA GLU A 487 -32.86 -194.63 23.73
C GLU A 487 -31.38 -194.17 23.99
N GLU A 488 -30.38 -194.91 23.45
CA GLU A 488 -29.02 -194.56 22.90
C GLU A 488 -28.10 -193.41 23.47
N THR A 489 -26.74 -193.37 23.36
CA THR A 489 -25.66 -194.24 22.81
C THR A 489 -24.26 -194.00 23.49
N THR A 490 -23.30 -194.92 23.26
CA THR A 490 -21.80 -194.86 23.35
C THR A 490 -21.06 -193.54 23.72
N GLY A 491 -20.03 -193.53 24.59
CA GLY A 491 -18.61 -193.88 24.29
C GLY A 491 -17.73 -192.60 24.15
N GLN A 492 -16.41 -192.51 24.40
CA GLN A 492 -15.34 -193.45 24.80
C GLN A 492 -14.24 -192.69 25.60
N TRP A 493 -13.35 -193.41 26.28
CA TRP A 493 -12.03 -192.88 26.66
C TRP A 493 -11.13 -192.74 25.42
N ARG A 494 -10.82 -191.51 24.95
CA ARG A 494 -9.55 -191.27 24.20
C ARG A 494 -9.00 -189.85 24.02
N GLU A 495 -9.77 -188.76 24.09
CA GLU A 495 -9.22 -187.42 23.78
C GLU A 495 -8.71 -186.62 24.99
N GLN A 496 -7.62 -187.15 25.55
CA GLN A 496 -6.51 -186.26 25.91
C GLN A 496 -6.05 -185.47 24.65
N LEU A 497 -5.41 -184.31 24.84
CA LEU A 497 -4.51 -183.62 23.89
C LEU A 497 -5.00 -182.57 22.84
N GLN A 498 -6.29 -182.25 22.61
CA GLN A 498 -6.63 -181.23 21.57
C GLN A 498 -7.66 -180.11 21.86
N GLY A 499 -8.18 -179.94 23.09
CA GLY A 499 -9.16 -178.87 23.40
C GLY A 499 -8.59 -177.45 23.61
N ILE A 500 -7.39 -177.32 24.19
CA ILE A 500 -6.83 -176.04 24.69
C ILE A 500 -6.21 -175.15 23.58
N ARG A 501 -6.47 -175.42 22.28
CA ARG A 501 -5.79 -174.67 21.21
C ARG A 501 -6.51 -174.40 19.88
N LYS A 502 -7.81 -174.71 19.72
CA LYS A 502 -8.53 -174.40 18.46
C LYS A 502 -10.05 -174.21 18.60
N LYS A 503 -10.45 -173.10 19.24
CA LYS A 503 -11.71 -172.34 19.03
C LYS A 503 -11.74 -171.12 19.99
N LEU A 504 -11.40 -169.86 19.67
CA LEU A 504 -10.91 -169.16 18.48
C LEU A 504 -11.77 -169.33 17.20
N GLU A 505 -12.50 -168.26 16.84
CA GLU A 505 -13.45 -168.14 15.71
C GLU A 505 -14.94 -168.49 16.01
N ARG A 506 -15.63 -167.50 16.59
CA ARG A 506 -16.94 -166.98 16.14
C ARG A 506 -17.22 -165.68 16.91
N ILE A 507 -16.82 -164.53 16.34
CA ILE A 507 -17.68 -163.54 15.63
C ILE A 507 -18.34 -162.53 16.61
N GLY A 508 -18.52 -161.28 16.16
CA GLY A 508 -19.05 -160.15 16.95
C GLY A 508 -20.56 -160.26 17.27
N PRO A 509 -21.23 -159.14 17.61
CA PRO A 509 -21.28 -157.90 16.80
C PRO A 509 -20.83 -156.64 17.58
N ILE A 510 -20.63 -155.42 17.05
CA ILE A 510 -21.11 -154.70 15.84
C ILE A 510 -22.49 -153.99 16.02
N ASN A 511 -22.39 -152.70 16.40
CA ASN A 511 -23.02 -151.54 15.71
C ASN A 511 -24.49 -151.15 16.01
N LEU A 512 -24.79 -149.90 15.59
CA LEU A 512 -26.09 -149.22 15.43
C LEU A 512 -26.73 -148.73 16.74
N ALA A 513 -27.30 -147.52 16.83
CA ALA A 513 -27.47 -146.40 15.87
C ALA A 513 -27.28 -145.07 16.66
N ALA A 514 -26.73 -143.98 16.13
CA ALA A 514 -26.98 -143.27 14.87
C ALA A 514 -28.33 -142.52 14.87
N ILE A 515 -28.24 -141.20 14.66
CA ILE A 515 -29.28 -140.32 14.09
C ILE A 515 -30.62 -140.31 14.83
N GLU A 516 -30.80 -139.33 15.70
CA GLU A 516 -32.02 -138.53 15.86
C GLU A 516 -31.66 -137.33 16.76
N GLU A 517 -32.11 -136.10 16.54
CA GLU A 517 -32.56 -135.36 15.35
C GLU A 517 -32.16 -133.89 15.68
N HIS A 518 -31.62 -133.09 14.76
CA HIS A 518 -32.36 -132.38 13.71
C HIS A 518 -33.45 -131.45 14.28
N ALA A 519 -33.53 -130.22 13.74
CA ALA A 519 -34.45 -129.15 14.18
C ALA A 519 -34.18 -128.63 15.61
N GLN A 520 -34.31 -127.34 15.95
CA GLN A 520 -34.83 -126.14 15.28
C GLN A 520 -34.35 -124.96 16.18
N LEU A 521 -33.88 -123.78 15.74
CA LEU A 521 -33.70 -123.05 14.47
C LEU A 521 -32.38 -122.25 14.64
N GLU A 522 -31.51 -121.90 13.68
CA GLU A 522 -31.65 -121.52 12.26
C GLU A 522 -32.86 -120.63 11.94
N GLU A 523 -32.79 -119.38 12.44
CA GLU A 523 -33.07 -118.17 11.66
C GLU A 523 -32.06 -117.07 12.04
#